data_AF-A0A2G2LI25-F1
#
_entry.id   AF-A0A2G2LI25-F1
#
_cell.length_a   1.000
_cell.length_b   1.000
_cell.length_c   1.000
_cell.angle_alpha   90.00
_cell.angle_beta   90.00
_cell.angle_gamma   90.00
#
_symmetry.space_group_name_H-M   'P 1'
#
loop_
_entity.id
_entity.type
_entity.pdbx_description
1 polymer ?
#
loop_
_entity_poly.entity_id
_entity_poly.type
_entity_poly.pdbx_seq_one_letter_code
_entity_poly.pdbx_strand_id
1 'polypeptide(L)'
;MMVFNFIKRERANIIWFGLVGLCLAGLALAIPFARNEMRASKARQVLDLARLAEGEERIQYLLGAKLALTPEGPSGDLYDLSAQLALLQTPMDLKSAERLSWDALKRSPARADSWARLAYIERQRSGRLNEKALTYLDHSFVVEPAGFKDFMTWRLEFMFAHWSQLPPSLQDATLRSLQMLSFWRGPAFSLKLVQGYGDANLTRRAQIVLYGAARP
;
A
#
# COMPACT_ATOMS: atom_id res chain seq x y z
N MET A 1 -6.85 -67.76 -9.56
CA MET A 1 -6.29 -66.69 -8.70
C MET A 1 -5.68 -65.54 -9.53
N MET A 2 -6.35 -65.07 -10.60
CA MET A 2 -5.84 -63.99 -11.49
C MET A 2 -6.75 -62.75 -11.54
N VAL A 3 -8.03 -62.88 -11.16
CA VAL A 3 -9.03 -61.79 -11.28
C VAL A 3 -8.83 -60.69 -10.22
N PHE A 4 -8.28 -61.02 -9.06
CA PHE A 4 -8.04 -60.06 -7.97
C PHE A 4 -6.92 -59.03 -8.28
N ASN A 5 -5.98 -59.35 -9.16
CA ASN A 5 -4.90 -58.42 -9.54
C ASN A 5 -5.33 -57.38 -10.57
N PHE A 6 -6.38 -57.65 -11.37
CA PHE A 6 -6.83 -56.72 -12.40
C PHE A 6 -7.59 -55.53 -11.80
N ILE A 7 -8.49 -55.79 -10.84
CA ILE A 7 -9.30 -54.77 -10.15
C ILE A 7 -8.43 -53.82 -9.32
N LYS A 8 -7.32 -54.31 -8.76
CA LYS A 8 -6.37 -53.49 -7.98
C LYS A 8 -5.60 -52.50 -8.86
N ARG A 9 -5.34 -52.85 -10.13
CA ARG A 9 -4.59 -52.04 -11.09
C ARG A 9 -5.43 -50.91 -11.69
N GLU A 10 -6.73 -51.16 -11.94
CA GLU A 10 -7.67 -50.12 -12.41
C GLU A 10 -7.92 -49.03 -11.38
N ARG A 11 -8.11 -49.39 -10.09
CA ARG A 11 -8.28 -48.40 -9.02
C ARG A 11 -7.03 -47.54 -8.81
N ALA A 12 -5.84 -48.12 -8.96
CA ALA A 12 -4.58 -47.38 -8.89
C ALA A 12 -4.46 -46.36 -10.04
N ASN A 13 -4.88 -46.71 -11.25
CA ASN A 13 -4.86 -45.79 -12.39
C ASN A 13 -5.85 -44.62 -12.21
N ILE A 14 -7.07 -44.87 -11.73
CA ILE A 14 -8.07 -43.81 -11.50
C ILE A 14 -7.59 -42.81 -10.44
N ILE A 15 -7.00 -43.32 -9.33
CA ILE A 15 -6.43 -42.47 -8.28
C ILE A 15 -5.23 -41.67 -8.82
N TRP A 16 -4.38 -42.28 -9.64
CA TRP A 16 -3.22 -41.62 -10.23
C TRP A 16 -3.62 -40.52 -11.22
N PHE A 17 -4.59 -40.77 -12.11
CA PHE A 17 -5.12 -39.73 -13.01
C PHE A 17 -5.81 -38.59 -12.26
N GLY A 18 -6.52 -38.90 -11.17
CA GLY A 18 -7.10 -37.88 -10.28
C GLY A 18 -6.04 -37.00 -9.64
N LEU A 19 -4.96 -37.58 -9.11
CA LEU A 19 -3.85 -36.83 -8.49
C LEU A 19 -3.07 -35.99 -9.51
N VAL A 20 -2.80 -36.54 -10.70
CA VAL A 20 -2.13 -35.78 -11.78
C VAL A 20 -3.00 -34.61 -12.26
N GLY A 21 -4.31 -34.83 -12.44
CA GLY A 21 -5.24 -33.75 -12.79
C GLY A 21 -5.32 -32.64 -11.73
N LEU A 22 -5.28 -33.01 -10.46
CA LEU A 22 -5.30 -32.06 -9.33
C LEU A 22 -3.97 -31.28 -9.23
N CYS A 23 -2.84 -31.94 -9.47
CA CYS A 23 -1.53 -31.28 -9.58
C CYS A 23 -1.45 -30.32 -10.78
N LEU A 24 -1.96 -30.71 -11.95
CA LEU A 24 -1.97 -29.85 -13.14
C LEU A 24 -2.89 -28.64 -12.95
N ALA A 25 -4.06 -28.82 -12.33
CA ALA A 25 -4.95 -27.72 -11.96
C ALA A 25 -4.31 -26.78 -10.93
N GLY A 26 -3.62 -27.33 -9.92
CA GLY A 26 -2.85 -26.56 -8.94
C GLY A 26 -1.74 -25.73 -9.60
N LEU A 27 -0.97 -26.32 -10.51
CA LEU A 27 0.06 -25.62 -11.29
C LEU A 27 -0.51 -24.54 -12.21
N ALA A 28 -1.64 -24.81 -12.87
CA ALA A 28 -2.32 -23.84 -13.74
C ALA A 28 -2.77 -22.59 -12.97
N LEU A 29 -3.10 -22.71 -11.68
CA LEU A 29 -3.46 -21.58 -10.81
C LEU A 29 -2.23 -20.91 -10.15
N ALA A 30 -1.20 -21.69 -9.81
CA ALA A 30 -0.01 -21.19 -9.13
C ALA A 30 0.92 -20.37 -10.04
N ILE A 31 1.07 -20.74 -11.32
CA ILE A 31 1.98 -20.07 -12.26
C ILE A 31 1.57 -18.60 -12.52
N PRO A 32 0.29 -18.26 -12.79
CA PRO A 32 -0.15 -16.87 -12.95
C PRO A 32 0.05 -16.03 -11.68
N PHE A 33 -0.19 -16.63 -10.50
CA PHE A 33 -0.01 -15.97 -9.21
C PHE A 33 1.45 -15.59 -8.97
N ALA A 34 2.37 -16.56 -9.11
CA ALA A 34 3.81 -16.32 -8.96
C ALA A 34 4.33 -15.28 -9.97
N ARG A 35 3.81 -15.29 -11.21
CA ARG A 35 4.14 -14.28 -12.22
C ARG A 35 3.69 -12.88 -11.79
N ASN A 36 2.49 -12.74 -11.24
CA ASN A 36 1.97 -11.45 -10.79
C ASN A 36 2.76 -10.89 -9.59
N GLU A 37 3.13 -11.75 -8.63
CA GLU A 37 3.98 -11.34 -7.50
C GLU A 37 5.37 -10.87 -7.96
N MET A 38 6.01 -11.60 -8.88
CA MET A 38 7.29 -11.17 -9.45
C MET A 38 7.17 -9.83 -10.20
N ARG A 39 6.09 -9.63 -10.96
CA ARG A 39 5.83 -8.37 -11.66
C ARG A 39 5.61 -7.21 -10.67
N ALA A 40 4.81 -7.43 -9.63
CA ALA A 40 4.56 -6.44 -8.59
C ALA A 40 5.85 -6.09 -7.84
N SER A 41 6.68 -7.08 -7.49
CA SER A 41 7.98 -6.87 -6.86
C SER A 41 8.93 -6.02 -7.71
N LYS A 42 9.10 -6.39 -9.00
CA LYS A 42 9.91 -5.60 -9.95
C LYS A 42 9.37 -4.18 -10.11
N ALA A 43 8.05 -4.04 -10.24
CA ALA A 43 7.44 -2.72 -10.39
C ALA A 43 7.61 -1.85 -9.15
N ARG A 44 7.51 -2.40 -7.94
CA ARG A 44 7.85 -1.70 -6.69
C ARG A 44 9.27 -1.18 -6.72
N GLN A 45 10.23 -2.04 -7.06
CA GLN A 45 11.64 -1.66 -7.13
C GLN A 45 11.87 -0.52 -8.13
N VAL A 46 11.29 -0.59 -9.32
CA VAL A 46 11.43 0.48 -10.33
C VAL A 46 10.74 1.77 -9.88
N LEU A 47 9.60 1.69 -9.20
CA LEU A 47 8.93 2.86 -8.63
C LEU A 47 9.76 3.53 -7.53
N ASP A 48 10.41 2.75 -6.68
CA ASP A 48 11.30 3.28 -5.64
C ASP A 48 12.52 3.96 -6.24
N LEU A 49 13.10 3.39 -7.30
CA LEU A 49 14.17 4.05 -8.07
C LEU A 49 13.67 5.34 -8.73
N ALA A 50 12.47 5.33 -9.32
CA ALA A 50 11.88 6.51 -9.94
C ALA A 50 11.61 7.65 -8.94
N ARG A 51 11.36 7.34 -7.66
CA ARG A 51 11.18 8.34 -6.59
C ARG A 51 12.48 9.03 -6.19
N LEU A 52 13.59 8.30 -6.26
CA LEU A 52 14.91 8.79 -5.86
C LEU A 52 15.67 9.46 -7.00
N ALA A 53 15.37 9.09 -8.25
CA ALA A 53 16.02 9.62 -9.43
C ALA A 53 15.56 11.03 -9.79
N GLU A 54 16.45 11.78 -10.46
CA GLU A 54 16.17 13.11 -10.99
C GLU A 54 16.46 13.17 -12.50
N GLY A 55 15.98 14.22 -13.18
CA GLY A 55 16.27 14.46 -14.59
C GLY A 55 15.87 13.32 -15.54
N GLU A 56 16.79 12.96 -16.44
CA GLU A 56 16.56 11.96 -17.49
C GLU A 56 16.43 10.53 -16.95
N GLU A 57 17.18 10.19 -15.89
CA GLU A 57 17.14 8.87 -15.26
C GLU A 57 15.75 8.57 -14.70
N ARG A 58 15.11 9.56 -14.07
CA ARG A 58 13.73 9.44 -13.60
C ARG A 58 12.75 9.12 -14.74
N ILE A 59 12.92 9.75 -15.90
CA ILE A 59 12.06 9.50 -17.06
C ILE A 59 12.19 8.04 -17.52
N GLN A 60 13.43 7.50 -17.55
CA GLN A 60 13.69 6.12 -17.92
C GLN A 60 13.04 5.13 -16.95
N TYR A 61 13.15 5.35 -15.63
CA TYR A 61 12.49 4.49 -14.64
C TYR A 61 10.96 4.55 -14.75
N LEU A 62 10.38 5.73 -14.93
CA LEU A 62 8.92 5.87 -15.10
C LEU A 62 8.43 5.15 -16.36
N LEU A 63 9.19 5.21 -17.46
CA LEU A 63 8.86 4.48 -18.69
C LEU A 63 8.96 2.97 -18.47
N GLY A 64 10.03 2.49 -17.82
CA GLY A 64 10.19 1.08 -17.45
C GLY A 64 9.05 0.57 -16.55
N ALA A 65 8.66 1.37 -15.54
CA ALA A 65 7.53 1.07 -14.67
C ALA A 65 6.23 0.97 -15.46
N LYS A 66 5.98 1.91 -16.39
CA LYS A 66 4.78 1.91 -17.24
C LYS A 66 4.67 0.66 -18.11
N LEU A 67 5.79 0.18 -18.65
CA LEU A 67 5.83 -1.06 -19.43
C LEU A 67 5.61 -2.31 -18.57
N ALA A 68 6.11 -2.30 -17.32
CA ALA A 68 5.94 -3.43 -16.39
C ALA A 68 4.52 -3.50 -15.78
N LEU A 69 3.91 -2.34 -15.55
CA LEU A 69 2.61 -2.14 -14.91
C LEU A 69 1.48 -2.09 -15.94
N THR A 70 1.20 -3.22 -16.58
CA THR A 70 -0.12 -3.45 -17.18
C THR A 70 -1.02 -4.14 -16.14
N PRO A 71 -2.06 -3.46 -15.62
CA PRO A 71 -2.89 -4.01 -14.55
C PRO A 71 -3.82 -5.10 -15.11
N GLU A 72 -3.33 -6.33 -15.12
CA GLU A 72 -4.10 -7.52 -15.47
C GLU A 72 -4.05 -8.52 -14.31
N GLY A 73 -5.20 -9.15 -14.01
CA GLY A 73 -5.29 -10.19 -13.00
C GLY A 73 -6.17 -9.85 -11.78
N PRO A 74 -6.30 -10.82 -10.85
CA PRO A 74 -7.23 -10.73 -9.75
C PRO A 74 -6.71 -9.90 -8.55
N SER A 75 -5.39 -9.67 -8.43
CA SER A 75 -4.83 -8.96 -7.28
C SER A 75 -4.94 -7.44 -7.42
N GLY A 76 -5.13 -6.77 -6.28
CA GLY A 76 -5.15 -5.30 -6.21
C GLY A 76 -3.78 -4.65 -6.34
N ASP A 77 -2.67 -5.39 -6.22
CA ASP A 77 -1.31 -4.84 -6.15
C ASP A 77 -0.89 -4.12 -7.43
N LEU A 78 -1.11 -4.72 -8.59
CA LEU A 78 -0.74 -4.08 -9.85
C LEU A 78 -1.56 -2.82 -10.11
N TYR A 79 -2.82 -2.79 -9.70
CA TYR A 79 -3.67 -1.60 -9.76
C TYR A 79 -3.16 -0.51 -8.82
N ASP A 80 -2.78 -0.88 -7.60
CA ASP A 80 -2.23 0.06 -6.63
C ASP A 80 -0.92 0.68 -7.10
N LEU A 81 0.02 -0.13 -7.60
CA LEU A 81 1.28 0.35 -8.16
C LEU A 81 1.08 1.21 -9.41
N SER A 82 0.12 0.85 -10.26
CA SER A 82 -0.24 1.68 -11.42
C SER A 82 -0.81 3.04 -10.98
N ALA A 83 -1.59 3.08 -9.90
CA ALA A 83 -2.08 4.33 -9.34
C ALA A 83 -0.95 5.20 -8.77
N GLN A 84 0.05 4.58 -8.11
CA GLN A 84 1.25 5.28 -7.64
C GLN A 84 2.05 5.86 -8.81
N LEU A 85 2.24 5.07 -9.89
CA LEU A 85 2.92 5.54 -11.10
C LEU A 85 2.23 6.77 -11.70
N ALA A 86 0.90 6.77 -11.76
CA ALA A 86 0.13 7.90 -12.29
C ALA A 86 0.35 9.19 -11.49
N LEU A 87 0.61 9.10 -10.19
CA LEU A 87 0.95 10.26 -9.34
C LEU A 87 2.40 10.71 -9.43
N LEU A 88 3.32 9.88 -9.94
CA LEU A 88 4.74 10.25 -10.09
C LEU A 88 5.05 10.93 -11.43
N GLN A 89 4.09 10.93 -12.36
CA GLN A 89 4.19 11.60 -13.65
C GLN A 89 4.12 13.12 -13.50
N THR A 90 4.71 13.83 -14.46
CA THR A 90 4.68 15.29 -14.56
C THR A 90 4.07 15.68 -15.92
N PRO A 91 2.86 16.27 -15.97
CA PRO A 91 1.96 16.53 -14.83
C PRO A 91 1.38 15.23 -14.23
N MET A 92 0.91 15.30 -12.98
CA MET A 92 0.26 14.16 -12.32
C MET A 92 -1.05 13.77 -13.02
N ASP A 93 -1.25 12.48 -13.27
CA ASP A 93 -2.52 11.95 -13.80
C ASP A 93 -3.47 11.55 -12.65
N LEU A 94 -4.11 12.55 -12.06
CA LEU A 94 -5.05 12.34 -10.94
C LEU A 94 -6.26 11.49 -11.32
N LYS A 95 -6.68 11.50 -12.60
CA LYS A 95 -7.85 10.76 -13.07
C LYS A 95 -7.54 9.26 -13.14
N SER A 96 -6.41 8.90 -13.74
CA SER A 96 -5.96 7.50 -13.76
C SER A 96 -5.64 7.00 -12.36
N ALA A 97 -4.97 7.80 -11.54
CA ALA A 97 -4.64 7.43 -10.16
C ALA A 97 -5.90 7.10 -9.34
N GLU A 98 -6.97 7.90 -9.46
CA GLU A 98 -8.24 7.63 -8.75
C GLU A 98 -8.90 6.35 -9.24
N ARG A 99 -9.06 6.19 -10.56
CA ARG A 99 -9.68 5.00 -11.15
C ARG A 99 -8.96 3.72 -10.72
N LEU A 100 -7.63 3.74 -10.79
CA LEU A 100 -6.79 2.59 -10.44
C LEU A 100 -6.82 2.29 -8.94
N SER A 101 -6.87 3.31 -8.07
CA SER A 101 -7.08 3.11 -6.62
C SER A 101 -8.43 2.43 -6.35
N TRP A 102 -9.50 2.86 -7.02
CA TRP A 102 -10.81 2.20 -6.89
C TRP A 102 -10.78 0.76 -7.40
N ASP A 103 -10.13 0.50 -8.53
CA ASP A 103 -10.02 -0.85 -9.07
C ASP A 103 -9.15 -1.77 -8.18
N ALA A 104 -8.17 -1.22 -7.45
CA ALA A 104 -7.43 -1.92 -6.41
C ALA A 104 -8.34 -2.27 -5.21
N LEU A 105 -9.12 -1.29 -4.72
CA LEU A 105 -10.05 -1.47 -3.59
C LEU A 105 -11.18 -2.45 -3.90
N LYS A 106 -11.71 -2.47 -5.11
CA LYS A 106 -12.71 -3.47 -5.56
C LYS A 106 -12.19 -4.90 -5.42
N ARG A 107 -10.89 -5.11 -5.62
CA ARG A 107 -10.24 -6.43 -5.53
C ARG A 107 -9.79 -6.75 -4.10
N SER A 108 -9.42 -5.73 -3.35
CA SER A 108 -8.84 -5.87 -2.02
C SER A 108 -9.19 -4.62 -1.20
N PRO A 109 -10.34 -4.62 -0.50
CA PRO A 109 -10.82 -3.46 0.25
C PRO A 109 -9.91 -3.05 1.42
N ALA A 110 -9.13 -3.99 1.93
CA ALA A 110 -8.17 -3.79 3.02
C ALA A 110 -6.82 -3.24 2.52
N ARG A 111 -6.85 -2.15 1.73
CA ARG A 111 -5.64 -1.44 1.26
C ARG A 111 -5.59 0.00 1.74
N ALA A 112 -4.87 0.22 2.84
CA ALA A 112 -4.74 1.54 3.42
C ALA A 112 -4.08 2.55 2.46
N ASP A 113 -3.08 2.13 1.69
CA ASP A 113 -2.42 2.96 0.67
C ASP A 113 -3.40 3.50 -0.36
N SER A 114 -4.32 2.66 -0.84
CA SER A 114 -5.32 3.05 -1.85
C SER A 114 -6.30 4.07 -1.27
N TRP A 115 -6.77 3.86 -0.03
CA TRP A 115 -7.63 4.83 0.67
C TRP A 115 -6.92 6.17 0.89
N ALA A 116 -5.69 6.15 1.43
CA ALA A 116 -4.95 7.38 1.68
C ALA A 116 -4.58 8.11 0.37
N ARG A 117 -4.35 7.38 -0.73
CA ARG A 117 -4.17 7.96 -2.06
C ARG A 117 -5.42 8.69 -2.55
N LEU A 118 -6.61 8.13 -2.33
CA LEU A 118 -7.86 8.82 -2.66
C LEU A 118 -8.02 10.13 -1.87
N ALA A 119 -7.61 10.16 -0.60
CA ALA A 119 -7.58 11.39 0.20
C ALA A 119 -6.62 12.43 -0.40
N TYR A 120 -5.41 12.01 -0.77
CA TYR A 120 -4.43 12.88 -1.43
C TYR A 120 -5.00 13.46 -2.73
N ILE A 121 -5.59 12.63 -3.60
CA ILE A 121 -6.18 13.07 -4.87
C ILE A 121 -7.31 14.10 -4.63
N GLU A 122 -8.19 13.83 -3.67
CA GLU A 122 -9.29 14.72 -3.33
C GLU A 122 -8.78 16.07 -2.78
N ARG A 123 -7.71 16.06 -1.98
CA ARG A 123 -7.02 17.27 -1.53
C ARG A 123 -6.41 18.04 -2.70
N GLN A 124 -5.79 17.36 -3.66
CA GLN A 124 -5.20 18.02 -4.84
C GLN A 124 -6.28 18.71 -5.69
N ARG A 125 -7.47 18.11 -5.81
CA ARG A 125 -8.58 18.69 -6.57
C ARG A 125 -9.26 19.86 -5.88
N SER A 126 -9.47 19.75 -4.56
CA SER A 126 -10.23 20.74 -3.80
C SER A 126 -9.37 21.82 -3.14
N GLY A 127 -8.04 21.63 -3.09
CA GLY A 127 -7.09 22.51 -2.42
C GLY A 127 -7.02 22.35 -0.89
N ARG A 128 -7.90 21.53 -0.28
CA ARG A 128 -8.01 21.33 1.17
C ARG A 128 -8.48 19.91 1.53
N LEU A 129 -8.40 19.52 2.80
CA LEU A 129 -9.04 18.30 3.29
C LEU A 129 -10.54 18.57 3.48
N ASN A 130 -11.35 18.19 2.48
CA ASN A 130 -12.81 18.19 2.60
C ASN A 130 -13.30 16.90 3.26
N GLU A 131 -14.61 16.81 3.52
CA GLU A 131 -15.23 15.65 4.18
C GLU A 131 -14.86 14.31 3.52
N LYS A 132 -14.91 14.25 2.19
CA LYS A 132 -14.57 13.06 1.42
C LYS A 132 -13.11 12.64 1.61
N ALA A 133 -12.16 13.59 1.60
CA ALA A 133 -10.76 13.30 1.89
C ALA A 133 -10.57 12.77 3.32
N LEU A 134 -11.27 13.36 4.31
CA LEU A 134 -11.21 12.93 5.70
C LEU A 134 -11.78 11.51 5.89
N THR A 135 -12.89 11.18 5.23
CA THR A 135 -13.46 9.82 5.23
C THR A 135 -12.45 8.80 4.68
N TYR A 136 -11.76 9.12 3.60
CA TYR A 136 -10.73 8.24 3.05
C TYR A 136 -9.53 8.07 3.97
N LEU A 137 -9.10 9.13 4.66
CA LEU A 137 -8.05 9.02 5.68
C LEU A 137 -8.49 8.12 6.82
N ASP A 138 -9.70 8.30 7.33
CA ASP A 138 -10.27 7.47 8.40
C ASP A 138 -10.28 5.99 8.00
N HIS A 139 -10.78 5.65 6.81
CA HIS A 139 -10.72 4.29 6.28
C HIS A 139 -9.28 3.74 6.20
N SER A 140 -8.30 4.57 5.86
CA SER A 140 -6.90 4.12 5.82
C SER A 140 -6.39 3.70 7.21
N PHE A 141 -6.82 4.36 8.29
CA PHE A 141 -6.47 3.99 9.66
C PHE A 141 -7.28 2.81 10.16
N VAL A 142 -8.56 2.68 9.77
CA VAL A 142 -9.38 1.51 10.12
C VAL A 142 -8.79 0.23 9.52
N VAL A 143 -8.38 0.30 8.26
CA VAL A 143 -7.80 -0.85 7.55
C VAL A 143 -6.40 -1.18 8.06
N GLU A 144 -5.56 -0.17 8.27
CA GLU A 144 -4.18 -0.36 8.74
C GLU A 144 -3.80 0.72 9.76
N PRO A 145 -4.08 0.49 11.06
CA PRO A 145 -3.80 1.48 12.11
C PRO A 145 -2.32 1.79 12.25
N ALA A 146 -1.47 0.77 12.11
CA ALA A 146 -0.03 0.89 12.28
C ALA A 146 0.65 1.56 11.08
N GLY A 147 0.22 1.21 9.87
CA GLY A 147 1.05 1.43 8.69
C GLY A 147 2.23 0.44 8.65
N PHE A 148 2.81 0.23 7.47
CA PHE A 148 4.06 -0.51 7.30
C PHE A 148 5.10 0.31 6.53
N LYS A 149 6.35 0.32 7.04
CA LYS A 149 7.52 0.94 6.39
C LYS A 149 7.25 2.38 5.90
N ASP A 150 7.48 2.64 4.62
CA ASP A 150 7.50 3.97 4.02
C ASP A 150 6.10 4.57 3.89
N PHE A 151 5.06 3.72 3.80
CA PHE A 151 3.67 4.20 3.81
C PHE A 151 3.33 4.90 5.12
N MET A 152 3.76 4.34 6.27
CA MET A 152 3.53 4.98 7.57
C MET A 152 4.17 6.37 7.63
N THR A 153 5.41 6.50 7.16
CA THR A 153 6.12 7.79 7.11
C THR A 153 5.38 8.78 6.22
N TRP A 154 5.07 8.41 4.98
CA TRP A 154 4.34 9.27 4.04
C TRP A 154 2.98 9.70 4.60
N ARG A 155 2.23 8.78 5.21
CA ARG A 155 0.92 9.08 5.80
C ARG A 155 1.07 10.08 6.94
N LEU A 156 2.03 9.88 7.85
CA LEU A 156 2.29 10.82 8.94
C LEU A 156 2.68 12.21 8.42
N GLU A 157 3.56 12.27 7.42
CA GLU A 157 3.96 13.52 6.78
C GLU A 157 2.76 14.26 6.16
N PHE A 158 1.90 13.53 5.45
CA PHE A 158 0.68 14.09 4.87
C PHE A 158 -0.27 14.64 5.95
N MET A 159 -0.43 13.90 7.06
CA MET A 159 -1.29 14.31 8.17
C MET A 159 -0.74 15.54 8.90
N PHE A 160 0.57 15.59 9.16
CA PHE A 160 1.19 16.74 9.81
C PHE A 160 1.19 17.99 8.93
N ALA A 161 1.37 17.84 7.61
CA ALA A 161 1.25 18.95 6.65
C ALA A 161 -0.14 19.60 6.67
N HIS A 162 -1.16 18.89 7.15
CA HIS A 162 -2.55 19.31 7.17
C HIS A 162 -3.16 19.29 8.58
N TRP A 163 -2.33 19.34 9.61
CA TRP A 163 -2.71 19.10 11.00
C TRP A 163 -3.94 19.90 11.47
N SER A 164 -3.99 21.18 11.13
CA SER A 164 -5.08 22.09 11.52
C SER A 164 -6.43 21.78 10.87
N GLN A 165 -6.46 20.97 9.81
CA GLN A 165 -7.68 20.57 9.11
C GLN A 165 -8.21 19.21 9.58
N LEU A 166 -7.45 18.50 10.42
CA LEU A 166 -7.83 17.18 10.89
C LEU A 166 -8.82 17.25 12.06
N PRO A 167 -9.90 16.44 12.05
CA PRO A 167 -10.74 16.28 13.22
C PRO A 167 -9.97 15.60 14.36
N PRO A 168 -10.40 15.77 15.63
CA PRO A 168 -9.70 15.20 16.79
C PRO A 168 -9.44 13.70 16.69
N SER A 169 -10.38 12.92 16.15
CA SER A 169 -10.24 11.46 15.96
C SER A 169 -9.04 11.09 15.08
N LEU A 170 -8.85 11.81 13.98
CA LEU A 170 -7.72 11.61 13.05
C LEU A 170 -6.41 12.16 13.62
N GLN A 171 -6.44 13.24 14.40
CA GLN A 171 -5.26 13.71 15.13
C GLN A 171 -4.77 12.64 16.11
N ASP A 172 -5.68 12.03 16.86
CA ASP A 172 -5.33 10.97 17.82
C ASP A 172 -4.85 9.70 17.13
N ALA A 173 -5.46 9.31 16.01
CA ALA A 173 -4.99 8.20 15.19
C ALA A 173 -3.57 8.45 14.65
N THR A 174 -3.30 9.67 14.18
CA THR A 174 -1.98 10.09 13.71
C THR A 174 -0.93 10.01 14.82
N LEU A 175 -1.24 10.50 16.03
CA LEU A 175 -0.32 10.43 17.17
C LEU A 175 -0.07 8.99 17.63
N ARG A 176 -1.07 8.10 17.57
CA ARG A 176 -0.85 6.66 17.81
C ARG A 176 0.10 6.05 16.78
N SER A 177 -0.09 6.34 15.49
CA SER A 177 0.86 5.86 14.47
C SER A 177 2.26 6.46 14.63
N LEU A 178 2.38 7.70 15.10
CA LEU A 178 3.67 8.29 15.46
C LEU A 178 4.35 7.52 16.61
N GLN A 179 3.59 7.13 17.62
CA GLN A 179 4.09 6.28 18.71
C GLN A 179 4.55 4.93 18.17
N MET A 180 3.81 4.33 17.23
CA MET A 180 4.24 3.09 16.58
C MET A 180 5.50 3.29 15.76
N LEU A 181 5.62 4.36 14.96
CA LEU A 181 6.85 4.71 14.25
C LEU A 181 8.04 4.82 15.23
N SER A 182 7.82 5.40 16.41
CA SER A 182 8.87 5.54 17.43
C SER A 182 9.38 4.23 17.98
N PHE A 183 8.53 3.20 18.04
CA PHE A 183 8.96 1.85 18.40
C PHE A 183 9.95 1.28 17.37
N TRP A 184 9.77 1.59 16.08
CA TRP A 184 10.59 1.07 14.99
C TRP A 184 11.85 1.92 14.68
N ARG A 185 11.74 3.25 14.78
CA ARG A 185 12.78 4.20 14.35
C ARG A 185 13.38 5.01 15.51
N GLY A 186 12.85 4.84 16.71
CA GLY A 186 13.23 5.60 17.90
C GLY A 186 12.44 6.91 18.07
N PRO A 187 12.33 7.40 19.32
CA PRO A 187 11.57 8.61 19.62
C PRO A 187 12.23 9.89 19.08
N ALA A 188 13.56 9.95 19.03
CA ALA A 188 14.27 11.11 18.48
C ALA A 188 14.00 11.32 16.98
N PHE A 189 14.00 10.25 16.19
CA PHE A 189 13.63 10.29 14.77
C PHE A 189 12.18 10.78 14.60
N SER A 190 11.28 10.19 15.39
CA SER A 190 9.84 10.50 15.31
C SER A 190 9.54 11.93 15.72
N LEU A 191 10.22 12.47 16.73
CA LEU A 191 10.09 13.86 17.13
C LEU A 191 10.62 14.81 16.04
N LYS A 192 11.76 14.49 15.41
CA LYS A 192 12.34 15.28 14.32
C LYS A 192 11.38 15.39 13.13
N LEU A 193 10.67 14.30 12.81
CA LEU A 193 9.64 14.29 11.75
C LEU A 193 8.57 15.36 12.02
N VAL A 194 8.07 15.42 13.26
CA VAL A 194 7.04 16.39 13.66
C VAL A 194 7.57 17.82 13.70
N GLN A 195 8.78 18.02 14.22
CA GLN A 195 9.40 19.34 14.33
C GLN A 195 9.61 20.02 12.97
N GLY A 196 9.75 19.24 11.89
CA GLY A 196 9.87 19.77 10.52
C GLY A 196 8.68 20.62 10.06
N TYR A 197 7.52 20.52 10.73
CA TYR A 197 6.31 21.27 10.39
C TYR A 197 6.16 22.60 11.14
N GLY A 198 7.02 22.89 12.12
CA GLY A 198 7.05 24.20 12.80
C GLY A 198 5.85 24.52 13.70
N ASP A 199 4.94 23.58 13.95
CA ASP A 199 3.80 23.76 14.85
C ASP A 199 4.18 23.39 16.30
N ALA A 200 4.22 24.39 17.18
CA ALA A 200 4.61 24.24 18.58
C ALA A 200 3.60 23.40 19.40
N ASN A 201 2.31 23.47 19.08
CA ASN A 201 1.27 22.69 19.76
C ASN A 201 1.39 21.21 19.38
N LEU A 202 1.49 20.92 18.07
CA LEU A 202 1.71 19.59 17.56
C LEU A 202 3.02 18.99 18.11
N THR A 203 4.11 19.77 18.11
CA THR A 203 5.40 19.34 18.68
C THR A 203 5.26 18.97 20.15
N ARG A 204 4.57 19.79 20.95
CA ARG A 204 4.31 19.50 22.36
C ARG A 204 3.48 18.22 22.55
N ARG A 205 2.41 18.04 21.78
CA ARG A 205 1.58 16.82 21.82
C ARG A 205 2.41 15.58 21.45
N ALA A 206 3.24 15.67 20.43
CA ALA A 206 4.15 14.60 20.04
C ALA A 206 5.15 14.26 21.16
N GLN A 207 5.75 15.26 21.82
CA GLN A 207 6.64 15.02 22.97
C GLN A 207 5.95 14.24 24.09
N ILE A 208 4.72 14.62 24.45
CA ILE A 208 3.92 13.94 25.48
C ILE A 208 3.68 12.47 25.09
N VAL A 209 3.33 12.21 23.83
CA VAL A 209 3.05 10.84 23.36
C VAL A 209 4.32 9.99 23.28
N LEU A 210 5.45 10.57 22.87
CA LEU A 210 6.71 9.85 22.63
C LEU A 210 7.51 9.57 23.89
N TYR A 211 7.49 10.47 24.87
CA TYR A 211 8.32 10.37 26.07
C TYR A 211 7.50 10.14 27.34
N GLY A 212 6.17 10.09 27.21
CA GLY A 212 5.25 10.32 28.32
C GLY A 212 5.33 11.79 28.75
N ALA A 213 4.32 12.29 29.45
CA ALA A 213 4.60 13.38 30.37
C ALA A 213 5.79 12.91 31.21
N ALA A 214 6.91 13.62 31.21
CA ALA A 214 7.85 13.52 32.30
C ALA A 214 6.97 13.62 33.54
N ARG A 215 6.79 12.51 34.27
CA ARG A 215 6.12 12.60 35.56
C ARG A 215 6.97 13.60 36.33
N PRO A 216 6.39 14.73 36.79
CA PRO A 216 7.13 15.62 37.68
C PRO A 216 7.67 14.83 38.87
#